data_AF-A0A1F8PZC6-F1
#
_entry.id   AF-A0A1F8PZC6-F1
#
_cell.length_a   1.000
_cell.length_b   1.000
_cell.length_c   1.000
_cell.angle_alpha   90.00
_cell.angle_beta   90.00
_cell.angle_gamma   90.00
#
_symmetry.space_group_name_H-M   'P 1'
#
loop_
_entity.id
_entity.type
_entity.pdbx_description
1 polymer ?
#
loop_
_entity_poly.entity_id
_entity_poly.type
_entity_poly.pdbx_seq_one_letter_code
_entity_poly.pdbx_strand_id
1 'polypeptide(L)'
;MANVHAFSKTLPSDERFDLYAQIRRSSKGITGNIGEGYGRYHYLDSLHYYPIARGELNETLAHLIDARVLNYIDQAAFESLYKLIRQAEQALNGFMSYVRRQRAGTQDYGDKAFHEEPANFVVFKDEDEVNEE
;
A
#
# COMPACT_ATOMS: atom_id res chain seq x y z
N MET A 1 -7.65 -7.07 4.83
CA MET A 1 -8.01 -6.43 3.53
C MET A 1 -8.96 -7.26 2.68
N ALA A 2 -8.94 -8.60 2.73
CA ALA A 2 -9.91 -9.44 2.02
C ALA A 2 -11.39 -9.08 2.30
N ASN A 3 -11.76 -8.79 3.55
CA ASN A 3 -13.13 -8.41 3.90
C ASN A 3 -13.56 -7.07 3.27
N VAL A 4 -12.64 -6.09 3.21
CA VAL A 4 -12.87 -4.79 2.55
C VAL A 4 -13.05 -4.99 1.04
N HIS A 5 -12.24 -5.86 0.44
CA HIS A 5 -12.36 -6.22 -0.96
C HIS A 5 -13.69 -6.92 -1.27
N ALA A 6 -14.12 -7.84 -0.40
CA ALA A 6 -15.41 -8.50 -0.50
C ALA A 6 -16.56 -7.48 -0.42
N PHE A 7 -16.49 -6.55 0.53
CA PHE A 7 -17.45 -5.44 0.64
C PHE A 7 -17.51 -4.59 -0.64
N SER A 8 -16.38 -4.23 -1.24
CA SER A 8 -16.40 -3.39 -2.46
C SER A 8 -17.29 -3.97 -3.56
N LYS A 9 -17.41 -5.30 -3.66
CA LYS A 9 -18.25 -5.97 -4.67
C LYS A 9 -19.75 -5.80 -4.45
N THR A 10 -20.18 -5.32 -3.29
CA THR A 10 -21.60 -5.07 -2.98
C THR A 10 -22.04 -3.64 -3.30
N LEU A 11 -21.11 -2.78 -3.74
CA LEU A 11 -21.44 -1.41 -4.13
C LEU A 11 -22.32 -1.39 -5.40
N PRO A 12 -23.15 -0.34 -5.56
CA PRO A 12 -23.92 -0.12 -6.78
C PRO A 12 -23.02 -0.09 -8.03
N SER A 13 -23.58 -0.42 -9.20
CA SER A 13 -22.86 -0.39 -10.47
C SER A 13 -22.29 0.97 -10.81
N ASP A 14 -22.98 2.04 -10.41
CA ASP A 14 -22.61 3.42 -10.71
C ASP A 14 -21.32 3.85 -9.97
N GLU A 15 -21.00 3.19 -8.85
CA GLU A 15 -19.79 3.39 -8.05
C GLU A 15 -18.57 2.62 -8.58
N ARG A 16 -18.72 1.87 -9.69
CA ARG A 16 -17.67 0.98 -10.21
C ARG A 16 -16.35 1.70 -10.49
N PHE A 17 -16.42 2.90 -11.05
CA PHE A 17 -15.24 3.69 -11.42
C PHE A 17 -14.85 4.71 -10.34
N ASP A 18 -15.64 4.81 -9.27
CA ASP A 18 -15.39 5.69 -8.15
C ASP A 18 -15.06 4.88 -6.89
N LEU A 19 -15.99 4.77 -5.93
CA LEU A 19 -15.72 4.22 -4.61
C LEU A 19 -15.21 2.77 -4.66
N TYR A 20 -15.72 1.95 -5.59
CA TYR A 20 -15.21 0.58 -5.80
C TYR A 20 -13.72 0.56 -6.16
N ALA A 21 -13.33 1.39 -7.12
CA ALA A 21 -11.96 1.43 -7.63
C ALA A 21 -11.02 2.02 -6.57
N GLN A 22 -11.46 3.05 -5.85
CA GLN A 22 -10.70 3.68 -4.78
C GLN A 22 -10.46 2.71 -3.60
N ILE A 23 -11.52 2.08 -3.06
CA ILE A 23 -11.41 1.09 -1.98
C ILE A 23 -10.47 -0.06 -2.35
N ARG A 24 -10.55 -0.57 -3.59
CA ARG A 24 -9.70 -1.69 -4.02
C ARG A 24 -8.25 -1.30 -4.16
N ARG A 25 -7.96 -0.09 -4.63
CA ARG A 25 -6.57 0.39 -4.76
C ARG A 25 -5.98 0.61 -3.38
N SER A 26 -6.62 1.42 -2.54
CA SER A 26 -6.12 1.74 -1.20
C SER A 26 -5.95 0.47 -0.36
N SER A 27 -6.94 -0.44 -0.33
CA SER A 27 -6.86 -1.65 0.50
C SER A 27 -5.77 -2.64 0.06
N LYS A 28 -5.48 -2.74 -1.25
CA LYS A 28 -4.40 -3.60 -1.77
C LYS A 28 -3.03 -2.97 -1.56
N GLY A 29 -2.94 -1.65 -1.70
CA GLY A 29 -1.73 -0.89 -1.49
C GLY A 29 -1.12 -1.20 -0.11
N ILE A 30 -1.94 -1.27 0.93
CA ILE A 30 -1.50 -1.53 2.31
C ILE A 30 -0.61 -2.78 2.38
N THR A 31 -1.10 -3.89 1.82
CA THR A 31 -0.35 -5.15 1.81
C THR A 31 0.85 -5.11 0.86
N GLY A 32 0.74 -4.40 -0.26
CA GLY A 32 1.84 -4.20 -1.21
C GLY A 32 2.99 -3.44 -0.57
N ASN A 33 2.73 -2.31 0.05
CA ASN A 33 3.71 -1.48 0.74
C ASN A 33 4.32 -2.21 1.96
N ILE A 34 3.55 -2.99 2.72
CA ILE A 34 4.13 -3.82 3.79
C ILE A 34 5.08 -4.87 3.23
N GLY A 35 4.70 -5.55 2.15
CA GLY A 35 5.54 -6.55 1.48
C GLY A 35 6.83 -5.93 0.93
N GLU A 36 6.71 -4.79 0.25
CA GLU A 36 7.84 -4.05 -0.32
C GLU A 36 8.83 -3.61 0.76
N GLY A 37 8.33 -3.02 1.86
CA GLY A 37 9.18 -2.62 2.98
C GLY A 37 9.84 -3.82 3.67
N TYR A 38 9.12 -4.94 3.82
CA TYR A 38 9.67 -6.18 4.39
C TYR A 38 10.79 -6.79 3.53
N GLY A 39 10.72 -6.63 2.21
CA GLY A 39 11.76 -7.11 1.30
C GLY A 39 13.06 -6.31 1.32
N ARG A 40 13.08 -5.12 1.96
CA ARG A 40 14.30 -4.30 2.04
C ARG A 40 15.29 -4.86 3.06
N TYR A 41 16.57 -4.75 2.70
CA TYR A 41 17.66 -5.17 3.58
C TYR A 41 17.85 -4.20 4.76
N HIS A 42 17.92 -2.89 4.47
CA HIS A 42 18.20 -1.90 5.50
C HIS A 42 16.91 -1.39 6.16
N TYR A 43 16.94 -1.27 7.49
CA TYR A 43 15.75 -0.92 8.28
C TYR A 43 15.17 0.46 7.93
N LEU A 44 16.01 1.43 7.55
CA LEU A 44 15.54 2.77 7.14
C LEU A 44 14.75 2.73 5.83
N ASP A 45 15.17 1.88 4.88
CA ASP A 45 14.47 1.75 3.60
C ASP A 45 13.12 1.05 3.81
N SER A 46 13.08 0.01 4.65
CA SER A 46 11.81 -0.61 5.09
C SER A 46 10.85 0.41 5.69
N LEU A 47 11.38 1.33 6.51
CA LEU A 47 10.59 2.35 7.21
C LEU A 47 10.03 3.45 6.30
N HIS A 48 10.46 3.55 5.04
CA HIS A 48 9.82 4.43 4.07
C HIS A 48 8.45 3.91 3.62
N TYR A 49 8.28 2.59 3.52
CA TYR A 49 7.06 1.98 2.98
C TYR A 49 5.93 1.83 4.01
N TYR A 50 6.24 1.55 5.27
CA TYR A 50 5.19 1.34 6.29
C TYR A 50 4.34 2.58 6.59
N PRO A 51 4.88 3.82 6.60
CA PRO A 51 4.07 5.04 6.66
C PRO A 51 3.10 5.17 5.48
N ILE A 52 3.51 4.76 4.27
CA ILE A 52 2.65 4.77 3.07
C ILE A 52 1.51 3.77 3.26
N ALA A 53 1.82 2.54 3.70
CA ALA A 53 0.80 1.54 4.04
C ALA A 53 -0.20 2.05 5.09
N ARG A 54 0.28 2.81 6.09
CA ARG A 54 -0.59 3.44 7.09
C ARG A 54 -1.48 4.54 6.49
N GLY A 55 -0.94 5.32 5.54
CA GLY A 55 -1.69 6.30 4.77
C GLY A 55 -2.85 5.66 4.00
N GLU A 56 -2.57 4.61 3.23
CA GLU A 56 -3.58 3.88 2.46
C GLU A 56 -4.61 3.17 3.35
N LEU A 57 -4.21 2.78 4.57
CA LEU A 57 -5.11 2.24 5.57
C LEU A 57 -6.14 3.28 6.06
N ASN A 58 -5.69 4.52 6.28
CA ASN A 58 -6.57 5.65 6.61
C ASN A 58 -7.43 6.09 5.42
N GLU A 59 -6.89 6.06 4.21
CA GLU A 59 -7.66 6.32 2.98
C GLU A 59 -8.76 5.28 2.79
N THR A 60 -8.44 4.00 2.99
CA THR A 60 -9.44 2.91 2.98
C THR A 60 -10.55 3.16 4.00
N LEU A 61 -10.19 3.64 5.20
CA LEU A 61 -11.17 3.98 6.22
C LEU A 61 -12.08 5.15 5.80
N ALA A 62 -11.52 6.19 5.20
CA ALA A 62 -12.29 7.32 4.68
C ALA A 62 -13.34 6.85 3.67
N HIS A 63 -12.97 6.00 2.71
CA HIS A 63 -13.91 5.45 1.75
C HIS A 63 -15.01 4.58 2.38
N LEU A 64 -14.71 3.85 3.47
CA LEU A 64 -15.75 3.13 4.21
C LEU A 64 -16.71 4.07 4.95
N ILE A 65 -16.21 5.21 5.44
CA ILE A 65 -17.04 6.25 6.04
C ILE A 65 -17.96 6.85 4.96
N ASP A 66 -17.43 7.15 3.77
CA ASP A 66 -18.23 7.64 2.64
C ASP A 66 -19.31 6.63 2.27
N ALA A 67 -18.95 5.35 2.14
CA ALA A 67 -19.91 4.28 1.89
C ALA A 67 -21.03 4.22 2.95
N ARG A 68 -20.68 4.47 4.23
CA ARG A 68 -21.64 4.49 5.34
C ARG A 68 -22.57 5.69 5.27
N VAL A 69 -22.05 6.88 4.93
CA VAL A 69 -22.83 8.12 4.75
C VAL A 69 -23.79 7.99 3.57
N LEU A 70 -23.35 7.35 2.48
CA LEU A 70 -24.15 7.08 1.29
C LEU A 70 -25.11 5.87 1.46
N ASN A 71 -25.13 5.24 2.64
CA ASN A 71 -25.95 4.07 2.97
C ASN A 71 -25.69 2.83 2.08
N TYR A 72 -24.47 2.66 1.57
CA TYR A 72 -24.03 1.47 0.83
C TYR A 72 -23.58 0.33 1.75
N ILE A 73 -23.45 0.59 3.04
CA ILE A 73 -23.11 -0.39 4.07
C ILE A 73 -23.94 -0.12 5.31
N ASP A 74 -24.46 -1.18 5.93
CA ASP A 74 -25.16 -1.06 7.20
C ASP A 74 -24.20 -0.80 8.37
N GLN A 75 -24.75 -0.37 9.51
CA GLN A 75 -23.96 0.01 10.68
C GLN A 75 -23.11 -1.15 11.23
N ALA A 76 -23.67 -2.37 11.29
CA ALA A 76 -22.98 -3.52 11.89
C ALA A 76 -21.81 -4.00 11.01
N ALA A 77 -22.01 -4.03 9.70
CA ALA A 77 -20.97 -4.33 8.73
C ALA A 77 -19.87 -3.26 8.75
N PHE A 78 -20.25 -1.97 8.80
CA PHE A 78 -19.30 -0.87 8.92
C PHE A 78 -18.44 -0.97 10.19
N GLU A 79 -19.06 -1.18 11.35
CA GLU A 79 -18.35 -1.31 12.63
C GLU A 79 -17.36 -2.49 12.63
N SER A 80 -17.73 -3.60 11.99
CA SER A 80 -16.84 -4.75 11.84
C SER A 80 -15.60 -4.42 11.00
N LEU A 81 -15.77 -3.73 9.87
CA LEU A 81 -14.64 -3.31 9.03
C LEU A 81 -13.81 -2.20 9.69
N TYR A 82 -14.46 -1.25 10.37
CA TYR A 82 -13.81 -0.20 11.15
C TYR A 82 -12.88 -0.80 12.21
N LYS A 83 -13.39 -1.75 12.99
CA LYS A 83 -12.61 -2.45 14.02
C LYS A 83 -11.41 -3.17 13.41
N LEU A 84 -11.60 -3.87 12.31
CA LEU A 84 -10.52 -4.58 11.61
C LEU A 84 -9.41 -3.60 11.15
N ILE A 85 -9.79 -2.45 10.59
CA ILE A 85 -8.85 -1.42 10.17
C ILE A 85 -8.05 -0.88 11.37
N ARG A 86 -8.72 -0.55 12.48
CA ARG A 86 -8.03 -0.05 13.69
C ARG A 86 -7.08 -1.08 14.29
N GLN A 87 -7.44 -2.36 14.28
CA GLN A 87 -6.55 -3.43 14.70
C GLN A 87 -5.31 -3.53 13.79
N ALA A 88 -5.50 -3.44 12.47
CA ALA A 88 -4.40 -3.43 11.52
C ALA A 88 -3.51 -2.19 11.69
N GLU A 89 -4.07 -1.01 11.96
CA GLU A 89 -3.32 0.21 12.27
C GLU A 89 -2.42 0.04 13.50
N GLN A 90 -2.98 -0.52 14.58
CA GLN A 90 -2.22 -0.79 15.82
C GLN A 90 -1.08 -1.78 15.57
N ALA A 91 -1.36 -2.86 14.84
CA ALA A 91 -0.35 -3.87 14.48
C ALA A 91 0.77 -3.24 13.64
N LEU A 92 0.42 -2.43 12.64
CA LEU A 92 1.39 -1.74 11.78
C LEU A 92 2.26 -0.77 12.57
N ASN A 93 1.67 0.04 13.46
CA ASN A 93 2.43 0.96 14.33
C ASN A 93 3.39 0.21 15.27
N GLY A 94 2.95 -0.92 15.82
CA GLY A 94 3.79 -1.81 16.63
C GLY A 94 4.96 -2.38 15.83
N PHE A 95 4.68 -2.84 14.60
CA PHE A 95 5.68 -3.36 13.68
C PHE A 95 6.72 -2.31 13.28
N MET A 96 6.28 -1.10 12.90
CA MET A 96 7.18 0.04 12.61
C MET A 96 8.10 0.34 13.78
N SER A 97 7.56 0.31 15.01
CA SER A 97 8.34 0.54 16.22
C SER A 97 9.36 -0.57 16.47
N TYR A 98 9.02 -1.81 16.15
CA TYR A 98 9.93 -2.96 16.22
C TYR A 98 11.06 -2.83 15.20
N VAL A 99 10.76 -2.55 13.93
CA VAL A 99 11.76 -2.39 12.86
C VAL A 99 12.75 -1.27 13.19
N ARG A 100 12.26 -0.13 13.71
CA ARG A 100 13.14 0.97 14.19
C ARG A 100 14.14 0.52 15.25
N ARG A 101 13.78 -0.44 16.11
CA ARG A 101 14.68 -0.94 17.18
C ARG A 101 15.68 -1.98 16.68
N GLN A 102 15.36 -2.71 15.62
CA GLN A 102 16.22 -3.77 15.09
C GLN A 102 17.57 -3.22 14.60
N ARG A 103 17.60 -1.99 14.06
CA ARG A 103 18.84 -1.36 13.55
C ARG A 103 19.63 -2.28 12.60
N ALA A 104 18.96 -3.19 11.89
CA ALA A 104 19.59 -4.15 11.01
C ALA A 104 20.34 -3.43 9.87
N GLY A 105 21.62 -3.76 9.67
CA GLY A 105 22.50 -3.11 8.70
C GLY A 105 23.17 -1.80 9.19
N THR A 106 22.94 -1.38 10.44
CA THR A 106 23.58 -0.15 10.98
C THR A 106 25.11 -0.24 11.01
N GLN A 107 25.69 -1.43 11.24
CA GLN A 107 27.15 -1.60 11.21
C GLN A 107 27.73 -1.45 9.81
N ASP A 108 26.99 -1.92 8.79
CA ASP A 108 27.44 -1.89 7.40
C ASP A 108 27.27 -0.50 6.78
N TYR A 109 26.26 0.25 7.25
CA TYR A 109 25.73 1.38 6.49
C TYR A 109 25.39 2.64 7.31
N GLY A 110 25.37 2.57 8.63
CA GLY A 110 25.02 3.68 9.52
C GLY A 110 23.55 4.12 9.39
N ASP A 111 23.30 5.42 9.52
CA ASP A 111 21.95 6.02 9.50
C ASP A 111 21.54 6.58 8.12
N LYS A 112 22.21 6.18 7.04
CA LYS A 112 21.91 6.64 5.68
C LYS A 112 20.91 5.70 5.00
N ALA A 113 19.95 6.26 4.26
CA ALA A 113 19.05 5.49 3.40
C ALA A 113 19.78 5.02 2.14
N PHE A 114 19.48 3.82 1.65
CA PHE A 114 19.97 3.35 0.35
C PHE A 114 18.99 3.77 -0.74
N HIS A 115 19.54 4.18 -1.88
CA HIS A 115 18.83 4.12 -3.14
C HIS A 115 19.51 3.02 -3.94
N GLU A 116 18.74 2.09 -4.49
CA GLU A 116 19.24 1.22 -5.55
C GLU A 116 19.61 2.14 -6.72
N GLU A 117 20.88 2.13 -7.12
CA GLU A 117 21.32 2.81 -8.33
C GLU A 117 20.45 2.33 -9.50
N PRO A 118 19.85 3.24 -10.29
CA PRO A 118 19.00 2.83 -11.39
C PRO A 118 19.79 1.91 -12.32
N ALA A 119 19.20 0.76 -12.64
CA ALA A 119 19.83 -0.18 -13.56
C ALA A 119 20.11 0.53 -14.89
N ASN A 120 21.38 0.55 -15.31
CA ASN A 120 21.77 1.04 -16.62
C ASN A 120 21.27 0.05 -17.68
N PHE A 121 20.04 0.26 -18.16
CA PHE A 121 19.54 -0.45 -19.33
C PHE A 121 20.25 0.11 -20.57
N VAL A 122 21.15 -0.68 -21.15
CA VAL A 122 21.67 -0.41 -22.49
C VAL A 122 20.54 -0.72 -23.47
N VAL A 123 19.88 0.33 -23.96
CA VAL A 123 18.94 0.19 -25.07
C VAL A 123 19.76 -0.05 -26.33
N PHE A 124 19.78 -1.29 -26.80
CA PHE A 124 20.28 -1.60 -28.13
C PHE A 124 19.34 -0.92 -29.13
N LYS A 125 19.87 0.01 -29.94
CA LYS A 125 19.16 0.46 -31.14
C LYS A 125 19.27 -0.68 -32.16
N ASP A 126 18.13 -1.21 -32.59
CA ASP A 126 18.10 -2.08 -33.76
C ASP A 126 18.54 -1.25 -34.98
N GLU A 127 19.73 -1.57 -35.52
CA GLU A 127 20.23 -1.02 -36.78
C GLU A 127 19.50 -1.71 -37.95
N ASP A 128 18.22 -1.43 -38.12
CA ASP A 128 17.47 -1.84 -39.33
C ASP A 128 16.43 -0.77 -39.69
N GLU A 129 16.88 0.48 -39.88
CA GLU A 129 16.13 1.43 -40.72
C GLU A 129 16.64 1.30 -42.16
N VAL A 130 15.78 0.65 -42.94
CA VAL A 130 15.80 0.43 -44.38
C VAL A 130 16.18 1.72 -45.14
N ASN A 131 17.22 1.62 -45.97
CA ASN A 131 17.44 2.58 -47.06
C ASN A 131 16.34 2.40 -48.11
N GLU A 132 15.37 3.32 -48.17
CA GLU A 132 14.54 3.56 -49.34
C GLU A 132 15.11 4.76 -50.13
N GLU A 133 15.77 4.46 -51.26
CA GLU A 133 15.95 5.37 -52.40
C GLU A 133 14.91 5.04 -53.48
#